data_AF-A0A126XVS8-F1
#
_entry.id   AF-A0A126XVS8-F1
#
_cell.length_a   1.000
_cell.length_b   1.000
_cell.length_c   1.000
_cell.angle_alpha   90.00
_cell.angle_beta   90.00
_cell.angle_gamma   90.00
#
_symmetry.space_group_name_H-M   'P 1'
#
loop_
_entity.id
_entity.type
_entity.pdbx_description
1 polymer ?
#
loop_
_entity_poly.entity_id
_entity_poly.type
_entity_poly.pdbx_seq_one_letter_code
_entity_poly.pdbx_strand_id
1 'polypeptide(L)'
;MATWSNFNLQNGNSPLMEQIIFFHDHTLIILIMITIFIGYLMLNLFFNNYINRFLLEGQMIELIWTIIPAFTLIFIALPSLRLLYLLDELNNPLITLKSIGHQWYWSYEYSDFNNIEFDSYMIPSNELEMNKFRLLDVDNRIILPMNNQIRIMVTATDVIHSWTIPSLGVKIDANPGRLNQTNFFINRPGIYYGQCSEICGSNHSFMPIMIESISIKKFINWINNYS
;
A
#
# COMPACT_ATOMS: atom_id res chain seq x y z
N MET A 1 11.12 1.75 -4.51
CA MET A 1 11.48 1.59 -3.09
C MET A 1 11.52 2.95 -2.42
N ALA A 2 11.45 2.99 -1.09
CA ALA A 2 11.67 4.21 -0.33
C ALA A 2 13.12 4.71 -0.52
N THR A 3 13.28 6.01 -0.69
CA THR A 3 14.58 6.68 -0.74
C THR A 3 14.90 7.34 0.60
N TRP A 4 16.18 7.59 0.85
CA TRP A 4 16.64 8.30 2.04
C TRP A 4 15.97 9.66 2.14
N SER A 5 15.59 10.07 3.36
CA SER A 5 14.93 11.35 3.65
C SER A 5 13.63 11.62 2.85
N ASN A 6 12.96 10.57 2.38
CA ASN A 6 11.68 10.73 1.70
C ASN A 6 10.56 11.03 2.70
N PHE A 7 9.89 12.16 2.53
CA PHE A 7 8.72 12.56 3.34
C PHE A 7 7.39 12.12 2.71
N ASN A 8 7.38 11.88 1.40
CA ASN A 8 6.17 11.56 0.65
C ASN A 8 6.00 10.04 0.48
N LEU A 9 4.83 9.65 -0.03
CA LEU A 9 4.60 8.28 -0.50
C LEU A 9 5.62 7.89 -1.58
N GLN A 10 5.86 6.59 -1.75
CA GLN A 10 6.65 6.09 -2.88
C GLN A 10 5.93 6.45 -4.19
N ASN A 11 6.70 6.66 -5.26
CA ASN A 11 6.14 6.92 -6.59
C ASN A 11 5.15 5.81 -7.00
N GLY A 12 3.94 6.22 -7.38
CA GLY A 12 2.91 5.32 -7.87
C GLY A 12 3.35 4.61 -9.15
N ASN A 13 3.14 3.30 -9.20
CA ASN A 13 3.44 2.45 -10.36
C ASN A 13 2.23 1.61 -10.80
N SER A 14 1.07 1.89 -10.23
CA SER A 14 -0.24 1.40 -10.67
C SER A 14 -1.18 2.61 -10.81
N PRO A 15 -2.20 2.56 -11.68
CA PRO A 15 -3.19 3.63 -11.79
C PRO A 15 -3.89 3.88 -10.44
N LEU A 16 -4.12 2.82 -9.67
CA LEU A 16 -4.75 2.89 -8.36
C LEU A 16 -3.87 3.62 -7.33
N MET A 17 -2.56 3.34 -7.29
CA MET A 17 -1.65 4.04 -6.38
C MET A 17 -1.55 5.53 -6.72
N GLU A 18 -1.60 5.90 -8.00
CA GLU A 18 -1.67 7.31 -8.40
C GLU A 18 -2.95 7.98 -7.87
N GLN A 19 -4.11 7.31 -7.94
CA GLN A 19 -5.36 7.82 -7.34
C GLN A 19 -5.29 7.92 -5.81
N ILE A 20 -4.64 6.95 -5.14
CA ILE A 20 -4.40 7.00 -3.70
C ILE A 20 -3.54 8.23 -3.33
N ILE A 21 -2.50 8.53 -4.12
CA ILE A 21 -1.66 9.72 -3.91
C ILE A 21 -2.48 11.00 -4.08
N PHE A 22 -3.30 11.12 -5.13
CA PHE A 22 -4.17 12.28 -5.32
C PHE A 22 -5.18 12.46 -4.18
N PHE A 23 -5.77 11.35 -3.72
CA PHE A 23 -6.69 11.39 -2.58
C PHE A 23 -5.95 11.81 -1.29
N HIS A 24 -4.77 11.25 -1.03
CA HIS A 24 -3.92 11.64 0.09
C HIS A 24 -3.64 13.15 0.06
N ASP A 25 -3.20 13.69 -1.06
CA ASP A 25 -2.85 15.12 -1.18
C ASP A 25 -4.09 16.02 -0.97
N HIS A 26 -5.25 15.64 -1.52
CA HIS A 26 -6.52 16.32 -1.26
C HIS A 26 -6.87 16.35 0.23
N THR A 27 -6.77 15.21 0.92
CA THR A 27 -7.04 15.16 2.37
C THR A 27 -6.02 15.94 3.18
N LEU A 28 -4.74 15.89 2.80
CA LEU A 28 -3.65 16.59 3.49
C LEU A 28 -3.82 18.11 3.39
N ILE A 29 -4.24 18.65 2.24
CA ILE A 29 -4.53 20.08 2.09
C ILE A 29 -5.64 20.51 3.07
N ILE A 30 -6.72 19.73 3.18
CA ILE A 30 -7.82 20.04 4.11
C ILE A 30 -7.32 20.02 5.57
N LEU A 31 -6.53 19.01 5.95
CA LEU A 31 -5.96 18.92 7.30
C LEU A 31 -4.99 20.07 7.61
N ILE A 32 -4.15 20.46 6.66
CA ILE A 32 -3.25 21.61 6.80
C ILE A 32 -4.05 22.90 6.98
N MET A 33 -5.12 23.11 6.21
CA MET A 33 -5.99 24.28 6.37
C MET A 33 -6.63 24.34 7.76
N ILE A 34 -7.12 23.21 8.27
CA ILE A 34 -7.72 23.14 9.62
C ILE A 34 -6.66 23.39 10.71
N THR A 35 -5.48 22.79 10.59
CA THR A 35 -4.41 22.96 11.59
C THR A 35 -3.86 24.38 11.62
N ILE A 36 -3.69 25.04 10.47
CA ILE A 36 -3.31 26.46 10.39
C ILE A 36 -4.42 27.33 11.01
N PHE A 37 -5.70 27.07 10.70
CA PHE A 37 -6.81 27.83 11.24
C PHE A 37 -6.89 27.74 12.78
N ILE A 38 -6.82 26.53 13.33
CA ILE A 38 -6.83 26.32 14.78
C ILE A 38 -5.56 26.93 15.41
N GLY A 39 -4.39 26.73 14.81
CA GLY A 39 -3.14 27.31 15.28
C GLY A 39 -3.20 28.83 15.35
N TYR A 40 -3.77 29.48 14.33
CA TYR A 40 -4.01 30.92 14.31
C TYR A 40 -4.96 31.38 15.42
N LEU A 41 -6.09 30.70 15.62
CA LEU A 41 -7.03 31.02 16.70
C LEU A 41 -6.35 30.91 18.08
N MET A 42 -5.60 29.83 18.31
CA MET A 42 -4.89 29.62 19.57
C MET A 42 -3.84 30.71 19.81
N LEU A 43 -3.02 31.05 18.80
CA LEU A 43 -2.03 32.12 18.91
C LEU A 43 -2.69 33.46 19.23
N ASN A 44 -3.80 33.80 18.57
CA ASN A 44 -4.52 35.04 18.84
C ASN A 44 -5.08 35.10 20.27
N LEU A 45 -5.59 33.98 20.80
CA LEU A 45 -6.08 33.92 22.18
C LEU A 45 -4.97 34.17 23.20
N PHE A 46 -3.75 33.67 22.96
CA PHE A 46 -2.60 33.91 23.85
C PHE A 46 -2.16 35.37 23.90
N PHE A 47 -2.30 36.12 22.79
CA PHE A 47 -1.90 37.53 22.71
C PHE A 47 -3.05 38.51 22.96
N ASN A 48 -4.27 38.03 23.21
CA ASN A 48 -5.42 38.90 23.43
C ASN A 48 -5.48 39.39 24.90
N ASN A 49 -5.42 40.70 25.09
CA ASN A 49 -5.52 41.33 26.40
C ASN A 49 -6.96 41.66 26.83
N TYR A 50 -7.94 41.59 25.93
CA TYR A 50 -9.33 41.91 26.25
C TYR A 50 -10.02 40.75 26.97
N ILE A 51 -10.65 41.05 28.11
CA ILE A 51 -11.33 40.07 28.95
C ILE A 51 -12.84 40.22 28.80
N ASN A 52 -13.53 39.13 28.47
CA ASN A 52 -15.00 39.05 28.53
C ASN A 52 -15.43 37.84 29.36
N ARG A 53 -16.03 38.07 30.53
CA ARG A 53 -16.48 37.04 31.47
C ARG A 53 -17.97 36.71 31.38
N PHE A 54 -18.74 37.49 30.64
CA PHE A 54 -20.20 37.37 30.58
C PHE A 54 -20.69 36.51 29.40
N LEU A 55 -19.77 36.11 28.49
CA LEU A 55 -20.09 35.20 27.39
C LEU A 55 -20.17 33.76 27.92
N LEU A 56 -21.39 33.33 28.30
CA LEU A 56 -21.65 31.97 28.78
C LEU A 56 -22.18 31.04 27.68
N GLU A 57 -22.93 31.57 26.72
CA GLU A 57 -23.54 30.80 25.64
C GLU A 57 -23.42 31.52 24.29
N GLY A 58 -23.42 30.74 23.21
CA GLY A 58 -23.24 31.26 21.86
C GLY A 58 -23.78 30.30 20.81
N GLN A 59 -25.09 30.02 20.83
CA GLN A 59 -25.75 29.05 19.94
C GLN A 59 -25.40 29.23 18.46
N MET A 60 -25.25 30.47 17.98
CA MET A 60 -24.85 30.74 16.60
C MET A 60 -23.44 30.21 16.29
N ILE A 61 -22.49 30.33 17.22
CA ILE A 61 -21.12 29.81 17.04
C ILE A 61 -21.11 28.28 17.10
N GLU A 62 -21.95 27.70 17.97
CA GLU A 62 -22.11 26.26 18.09
C GLU A 62 -22.65 25.65 16.79
N LEU A 63 -23.64 26.31 16.19
CA LEU A 63 -24.18 25.91 14.89
C LEU A 63 -23.10 25.95 13.81
N ILE A 64 -22.32 27.05 13.76
CA ILE A 64 -21.26 27.24 12.75
C ILE A 64 -20.19 26.16 12.86
N TRP A 65 -19.64 25.90 14.06
CA TRP A 65 -18.60 24.89 14.22
C TRP A 65 -19.10 23.45 14.11
N THR A 66 -20.41 23.24 14.08
CA THR A 66 -21.00 21.90 13.86
C THR A 66 -21.21 21.65 12.37
N ILE A 67 -21.74 22.65 11.66
CA ILE A 67 -22.02 22.56 10.22
C ILE A 67 -20.73 22.54 9.39
N ILE A 68 -19.74 23.38 9.70
CA ILE A 68 -18.50 23.48 8.91
C ILE A 68 -17.77 22.12 8.86
N PRO A 69 -17.46 21.45 9.99
CA PRO A 69 -16.81 20.14 9.96
C PRO A 69 -17.63 19.08 9.23
N ALA A 70 -18.96 19.08 9.39
CA ALA A 70 -19.83 18.14 8.68
C ALA A 70 -19.67 18.26 7.15
N PHE A 71 -19.65 19.49 6.61
CA PHE A 71 -19.38 19.71 5.19
C PHE A 71 -17.95 19.30 4.80
N THR A 72 -16.93 19.61 5.61
CA THR A 72 -15.54 19.20 5.30
C THR A 72 -15.39 17.68 5.20
N LEU A 73 -16.09 16.93 6.06
CA LEU A 73 -16.09 15.47 6.02
C LEU A 73 -16.75 14.94 4.74
N ILE A 74 -17.82 15.56 4.25
CA ILE A 74 -18.43 15.20 2.96
C ILE A 74 -17.43 15.36 1.81
N PHE A 75 -16.66 16.45 1.80
CA PHE A 75 -15.63 16.69 0.77
C PHE A 75 -14.46 15.69 0.82
N ILE A 76 -14.19 15.08 1.97
CA ILE A 76 -13.22 13.98 2.10
C ILE A 76 -13.87 12.66 1.70
N ALA A 77 -15.11 12.40 2.14
CA ALA A 77 -15.78 11.12 1.95
C ALA A 77 -16.12 10.81 0.48
N LEU A 78 -16.56 11.80 -0.29
CA LEU A 78 -16.95 11.58 -1.70
C LEU A 78 -15.81 11.01 -2.58
N PRO A 79 -14.60 11.61 -2.64
CA PRO A 79 -13.50 11.02 -3.40
C PRO A 79 -13.01 9.70 -2.80
N SER A 80 -13.07 9.55 -1.46
CA SER A 80 -12.70 8.30 -0.77
C SER A 80 -13.58 7.13 -1.19
N LEU A 81 -14.90 7.31 -1.15
CA LEU A 81 -15.87 6.28 -1.54
C LEU A 81 -15.74 5.93 -3.03
N ARG A 82 -15.57 6.93 -3.90
CA ARG A 82 -15.32 6.68 -5.32
C ARG A 82 -14.09 5.79 -5.53
N LEU A 83 -12.98 6.08 -4.83
CA LEU A 83 -11.76 5.29 -4.93
C LEU A 83 -11.96 3.87 -4.39
N LEU A 84 -12.69 3.71 -3.28
CA LEU A 84 -13.03 2.41 -2.72
C LEU A 84 -13.75 1.52 -3.73
N TYR A 85 -14.75 2.06 -4.44
CA TYR A 85 -15.47 1.29 -5.46
C TYR A 85 -14.59 0.97 -6.67
N LEU A 86 -13.70 1.88 -7.10
CA LEU A 86 -12.74 1.61 -8.18
C LEU A 86 -11.74 0.50 -7.83
N LEU A 87 -11.39 0.37 -6.55
CA LEU A 87 -10.51 -0.71 -6.06
C LEU A 87 -11.21 -2.08 -6.07
N ASP A 88 -12.53 -2.11 -5.84
CA ASP A 88 -13.32 -3.34 -5.76
C ASP A 88 -13.88 -3.79 -7.13
N GLU A 89 -13.75 -2.96 -8.18
CA GLU A 89 -14.20 -3.33 -9.52
C GLU A 89 -13.49 -4.61 -10.02
N LEU A 90 -14.31 -5.60 -10.36
CA LEU A 90 -13.87 -6.90 -10.88
C LEU A 90 -13.40 -6.76 -12.32
N ASN A 91 -12.11 -6.49 -12.49
CA ASN A 91 -11.45 -6.61 -13.78
C ASN A 91 -11.18 -8.08 -14.11
N ASN A 92 -11.32 -8.46 -15.38
CA ASN A 92 -10.92 -9.78 -15.87
C ASN A 92 -9.39 -9.90 -15.84
N PRO A 93 -8.79 -10.65 -14.89
CA PRO A 93 -7.34 -10.75 -14.80
C PRO A 93 -6.82 -11.70 -15.89
N LEU A 94 -5.64 -11.41 -16.42
CA LEU A 94 -4.97 -12.28 -17.39
C LEU A 94 -4.14 -13.37 -16.70
N ILE A 95 -3.69 -13.10 -15.47
CA ILE A 95 -2.81 -13.96 -14.68
C ILE A 95 -3.28 -13.97 -13.25
N THR A 96 -3.28 -15.15 -12.65
CA THR A 96 -3.46 -15.36 -11.23
C THR A 96 -2.13 -15.76 -10.59
N LEU A 97 -1.71 -15.01 -9.57
CA LEU A 97 -0.60 -15.36 -8.69
C LEU A 97 -1.17 -15.72 -7.32
N LYS A 98 -0.82 -16.88 -6.78
CA LYS A 98 -1.10 -17.20 -5.39
C LYS A 98 0.16 -16.96 -4.55
N SER A 99 -0.01 -16.26 -3.44
CA SER A 99 1.04 -15.98 -2.46
C SER A 99 0.63 -16.57 -1.12
N ILE A 100 1.53 -17.34 -0.52
CA ILE A 100 1.30 -18.04 0.74
C ILE A 100 2.38 -17.61 1.72
N GLY A 101 1.97 -17.01 2.83
CA GLY A 101 2.87 -16.61 3.92
C GLY A 101 3.20 -17.77 4.85
N HIS A 102 4.48 -17.86 5.23
CA HIS A 102 5.03 -18.80 6.21
C HIS A 102 5.97 -18.04 7.17
N GLN A 103 6.28 -18.63 8.31
CA GLN A 103 7.31 -18.18 9.25
C GLN A 103 8.71 -18.64 8.75
N TRP A 104 9.55 -17.78 8.18
CA TRP A 104 9.40 -16.36 7.84
C TRP A 104 9.87 -16.13 6.41
N TYR A 105 9.01 -16.51 5.45
CA TYR A 105 9.25 -16.41 4.02
C TYR A 105 7.92 -16.44 3.26
N TRP A 106 7.98 -16.19 1.96
CA TRP A 106 6.82 -16.28 1.08
C TRP A 106 7.01 -17.38 0.07
N SER A 107 5.95 -18.12 -0.23
CA SER A 107 5.91 -19.03 -1.37
C SER A 107 4.93 -18.50 -2.41
N TYR A 108 5.22 -18.74 -3.67
CA TYR A 108 4.46 -18.24 -4.81
C TYR A 108 4.11 -19.37 -5.74
N GLU A 109 2.85 -19.42 -6.17
CA GLU A 109 2.36 -20.41 -7.13
C GLU A 109 1.74 -19.68 -8.35
N TYR A 110 2.19 -20.07 -9.54
CA TYR A 110 1.62 -19.67 -10.82
C TYR A 110 0.77 -20.83 -11.37
N SER A 111 -0.40 -21.04 -10.76
CA SER A 111 -1.31 -22.17 -11.09
C SER A 111 -1.78 -22.19 -12.54
N ASP A 112 -1.84 -21.02 -13.18
CA ASP A 112 -2.28 -20.89 -14.58
C ASP A 112 -1.24 -21.46 -15.57
N PHE A 113 0.01 -21.67 -15.13
CA PHE A 113 1.15 -22.05 -15.97
C PHE A 113 1.92 -23.23 -15.35
N ASN A 114 1.54 -24.46 -15.69
CA ASN A 114 2.22 -25.71 -15.28
C ASN A 114 2.51 -25.86 -13.77
N ASN A 115 1.74 -25.19 -12.91
CA ASN A 115 1.93 -25.20 -11.44
C ASN A 115 3.37 -24.86 -11.02
N ILE A 116 3.96 -23.84 -11.64
CA ILE A 116 5.26 -23.31 -11.19
C ILE A 116 5.11 -22.84 -9.73
N GLU A 117 5.96 -23.35 -8.85
CA GLU A 117 6.01 -23.00 -7.44
C GLU A 117 7.46 -22.74 -6.99
N PHE A 118 7.65 -21.76 -6.11
CA PHE A 118 8.92 -21.51 -5.46
C PHE A 118 8.79 -20.74 -4.15
N ASP A 119 9.79 -20.90 -3.31
CA ASP A 119 9.96 -20.13 -2.08
C ASP A 119 10.86 -18.91 -2.32
N SER A 120 10.59 -17.85 -1.57
CA SER A 120 11.28 -16.55 -1.61
C SER A 120 11.72 -16.17 -0.20
N TYR A 121 13.02 -16.29 0.04
CA TYR A 121 13.70 -15.96 1.29
C TYR A 121 14.50 -14.68 1.14
N MET A 122 14.61 -13.93 2.24
CA MET A 122 15.52 -12.78 2.32
C MET A 122 16.97 -13.24 2.18
N ILE A 123 17.76 -12.57 1.35
CA ILE A 123 19.20 -12.84 1.27
C ILE A 123 19.88 -12.39 2.58
N PRO A 124 20.60 -13.29 3.29
CA PRO A 124 21.31 -12.93 4.50
C PRO A 124 22.35 -11.83 4.27
N SER A 125 22.59 -10.98 5.27
CA SER A 125 23.50 -9.84 5.12
C SER A 125 24.93 -10.21 4.75
N ASN A 126 25.36 -11.42 5.12
CA ASN A 126 26.71 -11.91 4.87
C ASN A 126 26.90 -12.39 3.42
N GLU A 127 25.81 -12.66 2.70
CA GLU A 127 25.77 -13.13 1.31
C GLU A 127 25.33 -12.02 0.34
N LEU A 128 25.02 -10.83 0.86
CA LEU A 128 24.60 -9.70 0.05
C LEU A 128 25.75 -9.16 -0.80
N GLU A 129 25.54 -9.16 -2.11
CA GLU A 129 26.37 -8.42 -3.06
C GLU A 129 26.24 -6.90 -2.85
N MET A 130 27.27 -6.15 -3.24
CA MET A 130 27.34 -4.69 -3.05
C MET A 130 26.19 -3.92 -3.73
N ASN A 131 25.55 -4.51 -4.74
CA ASN A 131 24.48 -3.90 -5.52
C ASN A 131 23.06 -4.24 -5.00
N LYS A 132 22.96 -5.02 -3.92
CA LYS A 132 21.70 -5.46 -3.33
C LYS A 132 21.35 -4.64 -2.09
N PHE A 133 20.07 -4.49 -1.82
CA PHE A 133 19.51 -3.78 -0.68
C PHE A 133 19.32 -4.71 0.51
N ARG A 134 19.95 -4.31 1.62
CA ARG A 134 19.82 -4.97 2.92
C ARG A 134 18.34 -5.06 3.34
N LEU A 135 17.92 -6.26 3.73
CA LEU A 135 16.56 -6.61 4.18
C LEU A 135 15.44 -6.56 3.12
N LEU A 136 15.75 -6.25 1.87
CA LEU A 136 14.75 -6.10 0.81
C LEU A 136 14.92 -7.10 -0.32
N ASP A 137 16.17 -7.43 -0.69
CA ASP A 137 16.43 -8.42 -1.72
C ASP A 137 16.15 -9.84 -1.24
N VAL A 138 15.63 -10.63 -2.17
CA VAL A 138 15.28 -12.05 -2.00
C VAL A 138 16.07 -12.92 -2.98
N ASP A 139 16.17 -14.21 -2.69
CA ASP A 139 16.77 -15.21 -3.57
C ASP A 139 15.96 -15.39 -4.87
N ASN A 140 14.66 -15.61 -4.77
CA ASN A 140 13.72 -15.79 -5.87
C ASN A 140 12.69 -14.67 -5.85
N ARG A 141 12.73 -13.83 -6.90
CA ARG A 141 11.77 -12.73 -7.08
C ARG A 141 10.56 -13.18 -7.89
N ILE A 142 9.42 -12.58 -7.60
CA ILE A 142 8.20 -12.76 -8.37
C ILE A 142 8.39 -12.08 -9.72
N ILE A 143 8.18 -12.79 -10.83
CA ILE A 143 8.22 -12.18 -12.16
C ILE A 143 6.79 -12.00 -12.67
N LEU A 144 6.44 -10.77 -13.08
CA LEU A 144 5.09 -10.43 -13.58
C LEU A 144 5.19 -9.57 -14.84
N PRO A 145 4.23 -9.67 -15.77
CA PRO A 145 4.21 -8.80 -16.93
C PRO A 145 3.62 -7.42 -16.60
N MET A 146 4.29 -6.38 -17.08
CA MET A 146 3.76 -5.02 -17.08
C MET A 146 2.57 -4.91 -18.05
N ASN A 147 1.73 -3.91 -17.81
CA ASN A 147 0.56 -3.55 -18.64
C ASN A 147 -0.53 -4.62 -18.75
N ASN A 148 -0.62 -5.50 -17.76
CA ASN A 148 -1.63 -6.55 -17.69
C ASN A 148 -2.33 -6.51 -16.32
N GLN A 149 -3.62 -6.85 -16.29
CA GLN A 149 -4.35 -7.02 -15.04
C GLN A 149 -3.94 -8.35 -14.39
N ILE A 150 -3.49 -8.29 -13.15
CA ILE A 150 -3.02 -9.44 -12.37
C ILE A 150 -3.93 -9.59 -11.17
N ARG A 151 -4.44 -10.80 -10.95
CA ARG A 151 -5.10 -11.17 -9.70
C ARG A 151 -4.05 -11.77 -8.77
N ILE A 152 -3.99 -11.29 -7.54
CA ILE A 152 -3.26 -11.96 -6.48
C ILE A 152 -4.22 -12.57 -5.48
N MET A 153 -3.97 -13.82 -5.13
CA MET A 153 -4.64 -14.53 -4.04
C MET A 153 -3.66 -14.71 -2.90
N VAL A 154 -4.01 -14.27 -1.70
CA VAL A 154 -3.12 -14.21 -0.55
C VAL A 154 -3.72 -15.03 0.59
N THR A 155 -2.92 -15.93 1.16
CA THR A 155 -3.26 -16.77 2.32
C THR A 155 -2.01 -17.07 3.14
N ALA A 156 -2.15 -17.77 4.26
CA ALA A 156 -1.06 -18.25 5.09
C ALA A 156 -1.28 -19.72 5.50
N THR A 157 -0.21 -20.39 5.89
CA THR A 157 -0.23 -21.77 6.42
C THR A 157 -0.14 -21.81 7.94
N ASP A 158 0.39 -20.77 8.58
CA ASP A 158 0.70 -20.75 10.01
C ASP A 158 -0.01 -19.63 10.79
N VAL A 159 0.56 -18.42 10.82
CA VAL A 159 0.04 -17.23 11.50
C VAL A 159 -0.44 -16.22 10.47
N ILE A 160 -0.97 -15.09 10.94
CA ILE A 160 -1.37 -14.01 10.04
C ILE A 160 -0.11 -13.30 9.54
N HIS A 161 -0.07 -13.03 8.24
CA HIS A 161 0.92 -12.17 7.59
C HIS A 161 0.18 -11.08 6.79
N SER A 162 0.89 -10.17 6.16
CA SER A 162 0.29 -9.23 5.21
C SER A 162 1.22 -9.02 4.03
N TRP A 163 0.72 -9.33 2.84
CA TRP A 163 1.43 -9.12 1.58
C TRP A 163 1.26 -7.67 1.13
N THR A 164 2.36 -6.93 1.02
CA THR A 164 2.30 -5.47 0.77
C THR A 164 3.35 -5.04 -0.24
N ILE A 165 2.93 -4.30 -1.27
CA ILE A 165 3.81 -3.57 -2.19
C ILE A 165 3.35 -2.10 -2.24
N PRO A 166 4.02 -1.19 -1.50
CA PRO A 166 3.56 0.19 -1.36
C PRO A 166 3.48 0.97 -2.68
N SER A 167 4.44 0.78 -3.59
CA SER A 167 4.46 1.47 -4.88
C SER A 167 3.33 1.06 -5.83
N LEU A 168 2.71 -0.10 -5.59
CA LEU A 168 1.53 -0.56 -6.33
C LEU A 168 0.22 -0.23 -5.60
N GLY A 169 0.29 0.29 -4.37
CA GLY A 169 -0.89 0.57 -3.55
C GLY A 169 -1.61 -0.68 -3.07
N VAL A 170 -0.90 -1.81 -2.95
CA VAL A 170 -1.50 -3.09 -2.54
C VAL A 170 -1.02 -3.48 -1.15
N LYS A 171 -1.98 -3.76 -0.27
CA LYS A 171 -1.79 -4.40 1.04
C LYS A 171 -2.95 -5.37 1.26
N ILE A 172 -2.66 -6.64 1.51
CA ILE A 172 -3.67 -7.68 1.76
C ILE A 172 -3.17 -8.62 2.84
N ASP A 173 -4.02 -8.87 3.83
CA ASP A 173 -3.69 -9.82 4.89
C ASP A 173 -3.76 -11.26 4.37
N ALA A 174 -2.78 -12.05 4.80
CA ALA A 174 -2.68 -13.49 4.59
C ALA A 174 -3.18 -14.17 5.87
N ASN A 175 -4.40 -14.69 5.82
CA ASN A 175 -5.03 -15.32 6.98
C ASN A 175 -5.11 -16.84 6.78
N PRO A 176 -4.63 -17.66 7.73
CA PRO A 176 -4.78 -19.10 7.64
C PRO A 176 -6.25 -19.51 7.47
N GLY A 177 -6.52 -20.38 6.49
CA GLY A 177 -7.88 -20.84 6.19
C GLY A 177 -8.75 -19.87 5.39
N ARG A 178 -8.21 -18.73 4.92
CA ARG A 178 -8.94 -17.78 4.06
C ARG A 178 -8.09 -17.36 2.85
N LEU A 179 -8.69 -17.42 1.67
CA LEU A 179 -8.10 -16.87 0.44
C LEU A 179 -8.64 -15.47 0.21
N ASN A 180 -7.81 -14.45 0.51
CA ASN A 180 -8.10 -13.08 0.14
C ASN A 180 -7.64 -12.84 -1.30
N GLN A 181 -8.34 -11.98 -2.03
CA GLN A 181 -7.96 -11.62 -3.40
C GLN A 181 -8.01 -10.11 -3.59
N THR A 182 -7.13 -9.61 -4.45
CA THR A 182 -7.28 -8.29 -5.07
C THR A 182 -6.73 -8.35 -6.49
N ASN A 183 -7.09 -7.36 -7.29
CA ASN A 183 -6.47 -7.16 -8.58
C ASN A 183 -5.55 -5.94 -8.54
N PHE A 184 -4.43 -6.02 -9.26
CA PHE A 184 -3.57 -4.86 -9.47
C PHE A 184 -3.00 -4.83 -10.88
N PHE A 185 -2.40 -3.70 -11.22
CA PHE A 185 -1.83 -3.43 -12.52
C PHE A 185 -0.47 -2.77 -12.34
N ILE A 186 0.51 -3.10 -13.19
CA ILE A 186 1.85 -2.52 -13.15
C ILE A 186 2.08 -1.73 -14.45
N ASN A 187 2.25 -0.41 -14.35
CA ASN A 187 2.37 0.49 -15.51
C ASN A 187 3.75 0.46 -16.19
N ARG A 188 4.79 0.07 -15.46
CA ARG A 188 6.19 0.27 -15.89
C ARG A 188 7.02 -0.99 -15.63
N PRO A 189 8.08 -1.24 -16.41
CA PRO A 189 9.04 -2.29 -16.08
C PRO A 189 9.92 -1.83 -14.91
N GLY A 190 10.41 -2.77 -14.12
CA GLY A 190 11.30 -2.47 -12.99
C GLY A 190 11.16 -3.42 -11.82
N ILE A 191 11.82 -3.09 -10.72
CA ILE A 191 11.80 -3.88 -9.49
C ILE A 191 11.00 -3.11 -8.43
N TYR A 192 10.03 -3.79 -7.84
CA TYR A 192 9.17 -3.29 -6.77
C TYR A 192 9.40 -4.07 -5.50
N TYR A 193 9.59 -3.35 -4.40
CA TYR A 193 9.88 -3.94 -3.10
C TYR A 193 8.71 -3.73 -2.15
N GLY A 194 8.56 -4.69 -1.25
CA GLY A 194 7.56 -4.73 -0.21
C GLY A 194 8.08 -5.50 1.01
N GLN A 195 7.32 -5.48 2.08
CA GLN A 195 7.62 -6.21 3.32
C GLN A 195 6.33 -6.69 3.96
N CYS A 196 6.43 -7.75 4.78
CA CYS A 196 5.32 -8.17 5.61
C CYS A 196 4.83 -7.01 6.50
N SER A 197 3.53 -6.75 6.48
CA SER A 197 2.92 -5.61 7.20
C SER A 197 1.96 -6.02 8.32
N GLU A 198 2.11 -7.25 8.82
CA GLU A 198 1.38 -7.82 9.96
C GLU A 198 2.33 -8.64 10.84
N ILE A 199 2.22 -8.50 12.16
CA ILE A 199 3.19 -9.09 13.10
C ILE A 199 3.12 -10.63 13.08
N CYS A 200 4.22 -11.28 12.71
CA CYS A 200 4.25 -12.73 12.50
C CYS A 200 5.34 -13.50 13.25
N GLY A 201 5.97 -12.88 14.27
CA GLY A 201 6.96 -13.53 15.14
C GLY A 201 8.37 -12.93 15.04
N SER A 202 9.39 -13.71 15.40
CA SER A 202 10.76 -13.20 15.61
C SER A 202 11.40 -12.60 14.37
N ASN A 203 11.15 -13.17 13.19
CA ASN A 203 11.73 -12.68 11.93
C ASN A 203 10.73 -11.90 11.08
N HIS A 204 9.73 -11.26 11.72
CA HIS A 204 8.73 -10.43 11.03
C HIS A 204 9.35 -9.39 10.08
N SER A 205 10.47 -8.76 10.48
CA SER A 205 11.16 -7.76 9.66
C SER A 205 12.01 -8.33 8.52
N PHE A 206 12.10 -9.67 8.39
CA PHE A 206 13.06 -10.36 7.53
C PHE A 206 12.40 -11.25 6.46
N MET A 207 11.16 -10.93 6.08
CA MET A 207 10.43 -11.59 4.99
C MET A 207 9.93 -10.57 3.96
N PRO A 208 10.85 -9.97 3.18
CA PRO A 208 10.51 -9.00 2.16
C PRO A 208 9.83 -9.65 0.96
N ILE A 209 9.28 -8.80 0.10
CA ILE A 209 8.60 -9.18 -1.14
C ILE A 209 9.28 -8.41 -2.26
N MET A 210 9.62 -9.09 -3.36
CA MET A 210 10.25 -8.48 -4.52
C MET A 210 9.52 -8.90 -5.79
N ILE A 211 9.06 -7.93 -6.57
CA ILE A 211 8.46 -8.13 -7.88
C ILE A 211 9.38 -7.56 -8.94
N GLU A 212 9.68 -8.35 -9.97
CA GLU A 212 10.23 -7.88 -11.23
C GLU A 212 9.11 -7.79 -12.28
N SER A 213 8.88 -6.57 -12.75
CA SER A 213 7.96 -6.26 -13.84
C SER A 213 8.70 -6.22 -15.17
N ILE A 214 8.30 -7.09 -16.10
CA ILE A 214 8.94 -7.24 -17.41
C ILE A 214 7.90 -7.19 -18.54
N SER A 215 8.35 -7.18 -19.79
CA SER A 215 7.42 -7.27 -20.93
C SER A 215 6.81 -8.66 -21.04
N ILE A 216 5.57 -8.75 -21.53
CA ILE A 216 4.84 -10.02 -21.68
C ILE A 216 5.62 -11.07 -22.48
N LYS A 217 6.36 -10.66 -23.51
CA LYS A 217 7.20 -11.58 -24.32
C LYS A 217 8.31 -12.23 -23.49
N LYS A 218 8.97 -11.46 -22.62
CA LYS A 218 10.00 -11.99 -21.72
C LYS A 218 9.39 -12.86 -20.62
N PHE A 219 8.21 -12.48 -20.13
CA PHE A 219 7.47 -13.27 -19.15
C PHE A 219 7.09 -14.66 -19.70
N ILE A 220 6.55 -14.73 -20.91
CA ILE A 220 6.24 -16.02 -21.57
C ILE A 220 7.51 -16.85 -21.76
N ASN A 221 8.63 -16.23 -22.17
CA ASN A 221 9.89 -16.95 -22.31
C ASN A 221 10.42 -17.44 -20.95
N TRP A 222 10.25 -16.67 -19.88
CA TRP A 222 10.63 -17.09 -18.54
C TRP A 222 9.79 -18.29 -18.07
N ILE A 223 8.45 -18.24 -18.22
CA ILE A 223 7.57 -19.37 -17.89
C ILE A 223 7.98 -20.63 -18.64
N ASN A 224 8.20 -20.55 -19.95
CA ASN A 224 8.52 -21.71 -20.77
C ASN A 224 9.88 -22.33 -20.45
N ASN A 225 10.82 -21.56 -19.91
CA ASN A 225 12.15 -22.02 -19.52
C ASN A 225 12.27 -22.34 -18.02
N TYR A 226 11.19 -22.17 -17.25
CA TYR A 226 11.21 -22.49 -15.82
C TYR A 226 11.20 -24.00 -15.57
N SER A 227 10.77 -24.79 -16.56
CA SER A 227 10.78 -26.25 -16.54
C SER A 227 12.18 -26.85 -16.68
#